data_AF-A0A369KWW8-F1
#
_entry.id   AF-A0A369KWW8-F1
#
_cell.length_a   1.000
_cell.length_b   1.000
_cell.length_c   1.000
_cell.angle_alpha   90.00
_cell.angle_beta   90.00
_cell.angle_gamma   90.00
#
_symmetry.space_group_name_H-M   'P 1'
#
loop_
_entity.id
_entity.type
_entity.pdbx_description
1 polymer ?
#
loop_
_entity_poly.entity_id
_entity_poly.type
_entity_poly.pdbx_seq_one_letter_code
_entity_poly.pdbx_strand_id
1 'polypeptide(L)'
;MLPEIQPVLEIFEELSFDDKAFFSFKNEENLEVVALYSKKQDKKNWSIWFAINEQASKQTLSSTHIKKAIKAYKVSEKQFIQQITDILMTQAMFANEFIDQLSRVFGEEAVQNNLSQTECYFNKNDIVLNSLSEIDMLKDQLKRSKERLTNKTRLKIVK
;
A
#
# COMPACT_ATOMS: atom_id res chain seq x y z
N MET A 1 -24.19 0.61 4.13
CA MET A 1 -23.43 1.62 3.37
C MET A 1 -22.27 0.92 2.70
N LEU A 2 -21.87 1.30 1.48
CA LEU A 2 -20.65 0.77 0.87
C LEU A 2 -19.43 1.39 1.58
N PRO A 3 -18.36 0.62 1.84
CA PRO A 3 -17.13 1.21 2.37
C PRO A 3 -16.56 2.18 1.33
N GLU A 4 -15.81 3.17 1.79
CA GLU A 4 -15.10 4.06 0.88
C GLU A 4 -14.00 3.30 0.15
N ILE A 5 -13.88 3.51 -1.17
CA ILE A 5 -12.90 2.79 -1.99
C ILE A 5 -11.45 3.05 -1.57
N GLN A 6 -11.13 4.24 -1.05
CA GLN A 6 -9.75 4.65 -0.76
C GLN A 6 -9.15 3.83 0.40
N PRO A 7 -9.81 3.70 1.58
CA PRO A 7 -9.35 2.78 2.63
C PRO A 7 -9.19 1.33 2.15
N VAL A 8 -10.11 0.83 1.30
CA VAL A 8 -10.05 -0.54 0.78
C VAL A 8 -8.81 -0.74 -0.09
N LEU A 9 -8.47 0.24 -0.91
CA LEU A 9 -7.26 0.22 -1.73
C LEU A 9 -5.98 0.29 -0.91
N GLU A 10 -5.95 1.13 0.13
CA GLU A 10 -4.80 1.25 1.03
C GLU A 10 -4.52 -0.07 1.74
N ILE A 11 -5.57 -0.69 2.32
CA ILE A 11 -5.48 -2.01 2.93
C ILE A 11 -5.02 -3.06 1.91
N PHE A 12 -5.57 -3.03 0.70
CA PHE A 12 -5.16 -3.96 -0.36
C PHE A 12 -3.68 -3.80 -0.73
N GLU A 13 -3.23 -2.56 -0.90
CA GLU A 13 -1.85 -2.24 -1.24
C GLU A 13 -0.86 -2.65 -0.14
N GLU A 14 -1.29 -2.65 1.11
CA GLU A 14 -0.49 -3.04 2.27
C GLU A 14 -0.45 -4.56 2.47
N LEU A 15 -1.61 -5.20 2.48
CA LEU A 15 -1.77 -6.59 2.92
C LEU A 15 -1.73 -7.61 1.79
N SER A 16 -1.86 -7.20 0.52
CA SER A 16 -1.86 -8.17 -0.57
C SER A 16 -0.52 -8.91 -0.66
N PHE A 17 -0.60 -10.24 -0.67
CA PHE A 17 0.56 -11.13 -0.81
C PHE A 17 1.09 -11.19 -2.25
N ASP A 18 0.25 -10.82 -3.22
CA ASP A 18 0.58 -10.92 -4.63
C ASP A 18 1.35 -9.69 -5.14
N ASP A 19 2.45 -9.91 -5.84
CA ASP A 19 3.17 -8.85 -6.56
C ASP A 19 2.33 -8.27 -7.71
N LYS A 20 1.34 -9.02 -8.19
CA LYS A 20 0.40 -8.59 -9.23
C LYS A 20 -0.98 -9.20 -8.98
N ALA A 21 -2.01 -8.37 -9.07
CA ALA A 21 -3.40 -8.83 -9.04
C ALA A 21 -4.18 -8.28 -10.23
N PHE A 22 -4.84 -9.17 -10.97
CA PHE A 22 -5.67 -8.81 -12.12
C PHE A 22 -7.14 -8.86 -11.73
N PHE A 23 -7.87 -7.85 -12.20
CA PHE A 23 -9.29 -7.71 -12.01
C PHE A 23 -9.95 -7.48 -13.36
N SER A 24 -11.07 -8.15 -13.62
CA SER A 24 -11.86 -7.94 -14.83
C SER A 24 -13.30 -7.61 -14.46
N PHE A 25 -13.83 -6.58 -15.09
CA PHE A 25 -15.17 -6.05 -14.85
C PHE A 25 -15.88 -5.87 -16.18
N LYS A 26 -17.22 -5.99 -16.17
CA LYS A 26 -18.04 -5.39 -17.22
C LYS A 26 -18.44 -4.00 -16.78
N ASN A 27 -18.25 -3.01 -17.64
CA ASN A 27 -18.76 -1.67 -17.40
C ASN A 27 -20.26 -1.57 -17.72
N GLU A 28 -20.85 -0.40 -17.52
CA GLU A 28 -22.26 -0.12 -17.81
C GLU A 28 -22.66 -0.38 -19.29
N GLU A 29 -21.70 -0.35 -20.21
CA GLU A 29 -21.89 -0.59 -21.65
C GLU A 29 -21.60 -2.05 -22.04
N ASN A 30 -21.43 -2.95 -21.07
CA ASN A 30 -21.02 -4.36 -21.26
C ASN A 30 -19.65 -4.55 -21.93
N LEU A 31 -18.79 -3.53 -21.92
CA LEU A 31 -17.40 -3.65 -22.32
C LEU A 31 -16.55 -4.19 -21.17
N GLU A 32 -15.61 -5.06 -21.49
CA GLU A 32 -14.66 -5.60 -20.51
C GLU A 32 -13.57 -4.57 -20.19
N VAL A 33 -13.45 -4.25 -18.90
CA VAL A 33 -12.44 -3.35 -18.33
C VAL A 33 -11.55 -4.18 -17.44
N VAL A 34 -10.25 -4.06 -17.62
CA VAL A 34 -9.24 -4.75 -16.82
C VAL A 34 -8.54 -3.74 -15.93
N ALA A 35 -8.40 -4.07 -14.65
CA ALA A 35 -7.48 -3.39 -13.75
C ALA A 35 -6.37 -4.33 -13.30
N LEU A 36 -5.15 -3.81 -13.20
CA LEU A 36 -3.98 -4.54 -12.73
C LEU A 36 -3.33 -3.75 -11.60
N TYR A 37 -3.23 -4.36 -10.45
CA TYR A 37 -2.33 -3.92 -9.40
C TYR A 37 -0.94 -4.52 -9.62
N SER A 38 0.11 -3.73 -9.42
CA SER A 38 1.49 -4.22 -9.37
C SER A 38 2.26 -3.61 -8.20
N LYS A 39 2.96 -4.47 -7.47
CA LYS A 39 3.94 -4.15 -6.43
C LYS A 39 5.32 -4.61 -6.92
N LYS A 40 6.30 -3.70 -6.93
CA LYS A 40 7.71 -4.01 -7.25
C LYS A 40 8.65 -3.23 -6.35
N GLN A 41 9.40 -3.95 -5.50
CA GLN A 41 10.44 -3.48 -4.59
C GLN A 41 9.97 -2.40 -3.60
N ASP A 42 9.48 -1.25 -4.06
CA ASP A 42 8.85 -0.17 -3.26
C ASP A 42 7.80 0.65 -4.04
N LYS A 43 7.50 0.27 -5.28
CA LYS A 43 6.52 0.97 -6.12
C LYS A 43 5.25 0.16 -6.22
N LYS A 44 4.13 0.82 -5.92
CA LYS A 44 2.77 0.31 -6.07
C LYS A 44 2.07 1.13 -7.14
N ASN A 45 1.54 0.47 -8.15
CA ASN A 45 0.80 1.14 -9.21
C ASN A 45 -0.39 0.31 -9.67
N TRP A 46 -1.42 1.03 -10.12
CA TRP A 46 -2.58 0.48 -10.78
C TRP A 46 -2.50 0.77 -12.27
N SER A 47 -2.91 -0.18 -13.08
CA SER A 47 -3.18 0.02 -14.50
C SER A 47 -4.64 -0.29 -14.77
N ILE A 48 -5.31 0.47 -15.64
CA ILE A 48 -6.69 0.20 -16.05
C ILE A 48 -6.87 0.47 -17.54
N TRP A 49 -7.59 -0.41 -18.24
CA TRP A 49 -7.79 -0.35 -19.68
C TRP A 49 -9.05 -1.11 -20.12
N PHE A 50 -9.52 -0.85 -21.33
CA PHE A 50 -10.51 -1.70 -22.00
C PHE A 50 -9.82 -2.92 -22.61
N ALA A 51 -10.31 -4.13 -22.34
CA ALA A 51 -9.70 -5.38 -22.84
C ALA A 51 -9.58 -5.40 -24.38
N ILE A 52 -10.56 -4.82 -25.07
CA ILE A 52 -10.59 -4.73 -26.54
C ILE A 52 -9.49 -3.84 -27.14
N ASN A 53 -8.88 -2.95 -26.34
CA ASN A 53 -7.86 -2.02 -26.83
C ASN A 53 -6.94 -1.53 -25.70
N GLU A 54 -6.06 -2.41 -25.23
CA GLU A 54 -5.10 -2.08 -24.18
C GLU A 54 -4.19 -0.91 -24.58
N GLN A 55 -3.61 -0.94 -25.77
CA GLN A 55 -2.59 0.04 -26.19
C GLN A 55 -3.10 1.48 -26.18
N ALA A 56 -4.34 1.71 -26.62
CA ALA A 56 -4.89 3.06 -26.72
C ALA A 56 -5.54 3.55 -25.41
N SER A 57 -6.02 2.64 -24.56
CA SER A 57 -6.79 3.02 -23.37
C SER A 57 -5.98 2.98 -22.08
N LYS A 58 -4.93 2.15 -21.99
CA LYS A 58 -4.22 1.89 -20.74
C LYS A 58 -3.72 3.16 -20.05
N GLN A 59 -4.16 3.32 -18.81
CA GLN A 59 -3.70 4.35 -17.90
C GLN A 59 -2.99 3.70 -16.73
N THR A 60 -1.81 4.20 -16.35
CA THR A 60 -1.09 3.78 -15.14
C THR A 60 -1.13 4.92 -14.12
N LEU A 61 -1.52 4.61 -12.89
CA LEU A 61 -1.82 5.59 -11.85
C LEU A 61 -1.61 5.04 -10.43
N SER A 62 -1.56 5.93 -9.45
CA SER A 62 -1.55 5.59 -8.01
C SER A 62 -2.96 5.26 -7.51
N SER A 63 -3.07 4.62 -6.35
CA SER A 63 -4.36 4.34 -5.67
C SER A 63 -5.24 5.58 -5.55
N THR A 64 -4.66 6.74 -5.23
CA THR A 64 -5.40 8.02 -5.10
C THR A 64 -6.19 8.45 -6.34
N HIS A 65 -5.84 7.94 -7.53
CA HIS A 65 -6.50 8.29 -8.78
C HIS A 65 -7.44 7.20 -9.30
N ILE A 66 -7.40 5.98 -8.75
CA ILE A 66 -8.15 4.84 -9.31
C ILE A 66 -9.65 5.04 -9.20
N LYS A 67 -10.14 5.69 -8.13
CA LYS A 67 -11.55 6.07 -8.00
C LYS A 67 -12.04 6.90 -9.19
N LYS A 68 -11.22 7.86 -9.65
CA LYS A 68 -11.56 8.69 -10.81
C LYS A 68 -11.52 7.87 -12.10
N ALA A 69 -10.52 7.01 -12.24
CA ALA A 69 -10.38 6.16 -13.42
C ALA A 69 -11.57 5.17 -13.55
N ILE A 70 -11.93 4.44 -12.50
CA ILE A 70 -13.08 3.52 -12.48
C ILE A 70 -14.37 4.22 -12.94
N LYS A 71 -14.61 5.45 -12.46
CA LYS A 71 -15.75 6.27 -12.91
C LYS A 71 -15.67 6.62 -14.39
N ALA A 72 -14.50 7.02 -14.90
CA ALA A 72 -14.30 7.32 -16.31
C ALA A 72 -14.51 6.09 -17.21
N TYR A 73 -14.15 4.90 -16.73
CA TYR A 73 -14.38 3.62 -17.40
C TYR A 73 -15.82 3.09 -17.22
N LYS A 74 -16.68 3.80 -16.49
CA LYS A 74 -18.06 3.40 -16.15
C LYS A 74 -18.14 2.03 -15.44
N VAL A 75 -17.15 1.74 -14.60
CA VAL A 75 -17.14 0.54 -13.76
C VAL A 75 -17.88 0.83 -12.45
N SER A 76 -18.73 -0.11 -12.01
CA SER A 76 -19.44 0.00 -10.75
C SER A 76 -18.47 -0.01 -9.56
N GLU A 77 -18.47 1.05 -8.74
CA GLU A 77 -17.64 1.14 -7.53
C GLU A 77 -17.94 -0.04 -6.58
N LYS A 78 -19.20 -0.47 -6.48
CA LYS A 78 -19.60 -1.64 -5.70
C LYS A 78 -18.94 -2.92 -6.19
N GLN A 79 -18.97 -3.16 -7.51
CA GLN A 79 -18.38 -4.36 -8.10
C GLN A 79 -16.86 -4.37 -7.94
N PHE A 80 -16.25 -3.20 -8.12
CA PHE A 80 -14.80 -3.03 -7.96
C PHE A 80 -14.36 -3.34 -6.53
N ILE A 81 -15.02 -2.73 -5.54
CA ILE A 81 -14.76 -2.98 -4.12
C ILE A 81 -14.94 -4.46 -3.79
N GLN A 82 -16.02 -5.07 -4.26
CA GLN A 82 -16.30 -6.48 -3.99
C GLN A 82 -15.16 -7.39 -4.45
N GLN A 83 -14.65 -7.23 -5.68
CA GLN A 83 -13.56 -8.08 -6.15
C GLN A 83 -12.27 -7.89 -5.36
N ILE A 84 -11.94 -6.66 -4.96
CA ILE A 84 -10.78 -6.41 -4.10
C ILE A 84 -10.95 -7.10 -2.75
N THR A 85 -12.12 -6.95 -2.15
CA THR A 85 -12.44 -7.59 -0.87
C THR A 85 -12.39 -9.11 -0.98
N ASP A 86 -12.91 -9.70 -2.06
CA ASP A 86 -12.91 -11.15 -2.25
C ASP A 86 -11.48 -11.72 -2.29
N ILE A 87 -10.53 -11.01 -2.92
CA ILE A 87 -9.12 -11.42 -2.92
C ILE A 87 -8.53 -11.35 -1.50
N LEU A 88 -8.75 -10.25 -0.78
CA LEU A 88 -8.24 -10.12 0.60
C LEU A 88 -8.80 -11.19 1.52
N MET A 89 -10.10 -11.46 1.42
CA MET A 89 -10.75 -12.50 2.22
C MET A 89 -10.21 -13.88 1.87
N THR A 90 -9.96 -14.16 0.60
CA THR A 90 -9.34 -15.41 0.15
C THR A 90 -7.93 -15.57 0.72
N GLN A 91 -7.10 -14.52 0.64
CA GLN A 91 -5.75 -14.52 1.21
C GLN A 91 -5.79 -14.73 2.74
N ALA A 92 -6.74 -14.09 3.44
CA ALA A 92 -6.93 -14.28 4.88
C ALA A 92 -7.35 -15.72 5.24
N MET A 93 -8.23 -16.33 4.44
CA MET A 93 -8.62 -17.74 4.64
C MET A 93 -7.41 -18.68 4.49
N PHE A 94 -6.59 -18.49 3.45
CA PHE A 94 -5.37 -19.28 3.28
C PHE A 94 -4.36 -19.07 4.41
N ALA A 95 -4.21 -17.83 4.89
CA ALA A 95 -3.33 -17.53 6.03
C ALA A 95 -3.80 -18.24 7.31
N ASN A 96 -5.11 -18.25 7.58
CA ASN A 96 -5.68 -18.96 8.73
C ASN A 96 -5.49 -20.48 8.60
N GLU A 97 -5.76 -21.05 7.43
CA GLU A 97 -5.55 -22.50 7.20
C GLU A 97 -4.07 -22.86 7.37
N PHE A 98 -3.15 -22.03 6.89
CA PHE A 98 -1.72 -22.22 7.09
C PHE A 98 -1.34 -22.23 8.58
N ILE A 99 -1.85 -21.27 9.37
CA ILE A 99 -1.62 -21.21 10.82
C ILE A 99 -2.19 -22.46 11.51
N ASP A 100 -3.39 -22.90 11.14
CA ASP A 100 -4.02 -24.10 11.70
C ASP A 100 -3.18 -25.37 11.41
N GLN A 101 -2.70 -25.53 10.17
CA GLN A 101 -1.87 -26.68 9.80
C GLN A 101 -0.53 -26.67 10.53
N LEU A 102 0.12 -25.51 10.66
CA LEU A 102 1.34 -25.40 11.46
C LEU A 102 1.08 -25.70 12.94
N SER A 103 -0.02 -25.22 13.49
CA SER A 103 -0.39 -25.44 14.90
C SER A 103 -0.63 -26.92 15.20
N ARG A 104 -1.18 -27.67 14.23
CA ARG A 104 -1.34 -29.14 14.34
C ARG A 104 0.00 -29.88 14.36
N VAL A 105 1.00 -29.42 13.62
CA VAL A 105 2.30 -30.10 13.49
C VAL A 105 3.25 -29.72 14.64
N PHE A 106 3.29 -28.44 14.99
CA PHE A 106 4.28 -27.88 15.93
C PHE A 106 3.71 -27.58 17.31
N GLY A 107 2.39 -27.67 17.49
CA GLY A 107 1.68 -27.26 18.69
C GLY A 107 1.29 -25.77 18.65
N GLU A 108 0.10 -25.47 19.16
CA GLU A 108 -0.50 -24.13 19.14
C GLU A 108 0.39 -23.09 19.85
N GLU A 109 0.97 -23.45 20.99
CA GLU A 109 1.82 -22.55 21.78
C GLU A 109 3.10 -22.12 21.03
N ALA A 110 3.72 -23.03 20.28
CA ALA A 110 4.94 -22.71 19.51
C ALA A 110 4.67 -21.78 18.33
N VAL A 111 3.51 -21.94 17.68
CA VAL A 111 3.07 -21.10 16.56
C VAL A 111 2.64 -19.72 17.06
N GLN A 112 1.84 -19.66 18.13
CA GLN A 112 1.43 -18.39 18.75
C GLN A 112 2.64 -17.58 19.24
N ASN A 113 3.61 -18.22 19.89
CA ASN A 113 4.83 -17.54 20.31
C ASN A 113 5.63 -16.96 19.13
N ASN A 114 5.67 -17.64 17.97
CA ASN A 114 6.31 -17.11 16.76
C ASN A 114 5.51 -15.96 16.13
N LEU A 115 4.19 -16.08 16.06
CA LEU A 115 3.31 -15.02 15.55
C LEU A 115 3.44 -13.75 16.39
N SER A 116 3.35 -13.85 17.72
CA SER A 116 3.53 -12.71 18.62
C SER A 116 4.94 -12.11 18.56
N GLN A 117 5.99 -12.93 18.38
CA GLN A 117 7.35 -12.42 18.14
C GLN A 117 7.46 -11.67 16.80
N THR A 118 6.75 -12.14 15.77
CA THR A 118 6.70 -11.51 14.45
C THR A 118 5.96 -10.17 14.51
N GLU A 119 4.80 -10.11 15.16
CA GLU A 119 4.07 -8.86 15.43
C GLU A 119 4.91 -7.86 16.26
N CYS A 120 5.65 -8.35 17.25
CA CYS A 120 6.58 -7.54 18.04
C CYS A 120 7.75 -7.02 17.19
N TYR A 121 8.25 -7.80 16.23
CA TYR A 121 9.32 -7.39 15.32
C TYR A 121 8.86 -6.30 14.35
N PHE A 122 7.65 -6.41 13.79
CA PHE A 122 7.06 -5.37 12.95
C PHE A 122 6.84 -4.07 13.74
N ASN A 123 6.27 -4.14 14.94
CA ASN A 123 6.10 -2.97 15.82
C ASN A 123 7.44 -2.32 16.21
N LYS A 124 8.50 -3.12 16.43
CA LYS A 124 9.84 -2.59 16.72
C LYS A 124 10.49 -1.92 15.51
N ASN A 125 10.28 -2.43 14.30
CA ASN A 125 10.78 -1.78 13.09
C ASN A 125 10.07 -0.45 12.82
N ASP A 126 8.78 -0.31 13.12
CA ASP A 126 8.08 0.97 13.01
C ASP A 126 8.61 2.00 14.02
N ILE A 127 8.96 1.57 15.25
CA ILE A 127 9.60 2.43 16.25
C ILE A 127 11.03 2.84 15.81
N VAL A 128 11.79 1.93 15.21
CA VAL A 128 13.15 2.21 14.69
C VAL A 128 13.09 3.13 13.47
N LEU A 129 12.15 2.94 12.55
CA LEU A 129 11.94 3.81 11.39
C LEU A 129 11.49 5.22 11.80
N ASN A 130 10.59 5.34 12.79
CA ASN A 130 10.17 6.63 13.32
C ASN A 130 11.32 7.37 14.03
N SER A 131 12.12 6.66 14.83
CA SER A 131 13.28 7.27 15.49
C SER A 131 14.42 7.65 14.52
N LEU A 132 14.58 6.93 13.40
CA LEU A 132 15.49 7.33 12.32
C LEU A 132 15.01 8.60 11.60
N SER A 133 13.70 8.77 11.43
CA SER A 133 13.11 9.99 10.84
C SER A 133 13.32 11.24 11.71
N GLU A 134 13.24 11.08 13.04
CA GLU A 134 13.51 12.13 14.01
C GLU A 134 14.99 12.53 14.05
N ILE A 135 15.90 11.55 13.89
CA ILE A 135 17.35 11.80 13.82
C ILE A 135 17.70 12.66 12.59
N ASP A 136 17.07 12.42 11.45
CA ASP A 136 17.34 13.22 10.24
C ASP A 136 16.71 14.62 10.31
N MET A 137 15.53 14.76 10.92
CA MET A 137 14.96 16.08 11.25
C MET A 137 15.85 16.89 12.20
N LEU A 138 16.43 16.24 13.22
CA LEU A 138 17.34 16.88 14.18
C LEU A 138 18.67 17.28 13.54
N LYS A 139 19.22 16.47 12.61
CA LYS A 139 20.42 16.83 11.84
C LYS A 139 20.20 18.06 10.96
N ASP A 140 19.04 18.16 10.31
CA ASP A 140 18.69 19.31 9.47
C ASP A 140 18.48 20.59 10.28
N GLN A 141 17.88 20.50 11.46
CA GLN A 141 17.75 21.63 12.39
C GLN A 141 19.12 22.07 12.94
N LEU A 142 20.01 21.12 13.25
CA LEU A 142 21.38 21.42 13.70
C LEU A 142 22.20 22.12 12.60
N LYS A 143 22.04 21.70 11.34
CA LYS A 143 22.71 22.31 10.17
C LYS A 143 22.23 23.75 9.94
N ARG A 144 20.92 23.99 9.96
CA ARG A 144 20.32 25.34 9.85
C ARG A 144 20.71 26.26 11.02
N SER A 145 20.86 25.71 12.22
CA SER A 145 21.31 26.46 13.40
C SER A 145 22.77 26.91 13.26
N LYS A 146 23.67 26.00 12.80
CA LYS A 146 25.08 26.32 12.53
C LYS A 146 25.23 27.38 11.43
N GLU A 147 24.45 27.30 10.35
CA GLU A 147 24.47 28.28 9.25
C GLU A 147 24.01 29.69 9.72
N ARG A 148 23.00 29.76 10.60
CA ARG A 148 22.56 31.03 11.21
C ARG A 148 23.61 31.66 12.11
N LEU A 149 24.35 30.84 12.87
CA LEU A 149 25.46 31.28 13.70
C LEU A 149 26.61 31.84 12.84
N THR A 150 27.00 31.16 11.76
CA THR A 150 28.05 31.65 10.85
C THR A 150 27.70 32.96 10.14
N ASN A 151 26.43 33.15 9.76
CA ASN A 151 25.98 34.39 9.11
C ASN A 151 25.92 35.58 10.09
N LYS A 152 25.54 35.35 11.35
CA LYS A 152 25.60 36.41 12.40
C LYS A 152 27.04 36.84 12.70
N THR A 153 28.01 35.93 12.67
CA THR A 153 29.42 36.26 12.92
C THR A 153 30.03 37.06 11.76
N ARG A 154 29.66 36.76 10.50
CA ARG A 154 30.09 37.53 9.32
C ARG A 154 29.56 38.97 9.31
N LEU A 155 28.32 39.17 9.75
CA LEU A 155 27.71 40.51 9.83
C LEU A 155 28.32 41.44 10.90
N LYS A 156 29.05 40.89 11.89
CA LYS A 156 29.74 41.69 12.92
C LYS A 156 31.16 42.14 12.53
N ILE A 157 31.72 41.62 11.42
CA ILE A 157 33.10 41.90 11.00
C ILE A 157 33.17 43.08 10.00
N VAL A 158 32.03 43.56 9.49
CA VAL A 158 32.00 44.78 8.67
C VAL A 158 31.78 45.98 9.59
N LYS A 159 32.87 46.62 10.02
CA LYS A 159 32.90 47.97 10.60
C LYS A 159 34.19 48.66 10.20
#